data_AF-A0A813E2N1-F1
#
_entry.id   AF-A0A813E2N1-F1
#
_cell.length_a   1.000
_cell.length_b   1.000
_cell.length_c   1.000
_cell.angle_alpha   90.00
_cell.angle_beta   90.00
_cell.angle_gamma   90.00
#
_symmetry.space_group_name_H-M   'P 1'
#
loop_
_entity.id
_entity.type
_entity.pdbx_description
1 polymer ?
#
loop_
_entity_poly.entity_id
_entity_poly.type
_entity_poly.pdbx_seq_one_letter_code
_entity_poly.pdbx_strand_id
1 'polypeptide(L)'
;MRVRKRATYARFLPALLAEGVEYRPLVWSCWGREHPDTTAALTQLARQAARRRGASDYRPLLRRARARIGAAIARRAAGMLRACMPTQLRE
;
A
#
# COMPACT_ATOMS: atom_id res chain seq x y z
N MET A 1 -5.23 0.21 -12.29
CA MET A 1 -3.96 0.23 -11.51
C MET A 1 -3.41 -1.17 -11.22
N ARG A 2 -4.17 -2.05 -10.55
CA ARG A 2 -3.75 -3.43 -10.19
C ARG A 2 -3.41 -4.29 -11.42
N VAL A 3 -4.28 -4.34 -12.42
CA VAL A 3 -4.05 -5.08 -13.68
C VAL A 3 -2.76 -4.63 -14.36
N ARG A 4 -2.58 -3.31 -14.52
CA ARG A 4 -1.35 -2.72 -15.07
C ARG A 4 -0.10 -3.16 -14.30
N LYS A 5 -0.12 -3.07 -12.96
CA LYS A 5 1.01 -3.50 -12.12
C LYS A 5 1.30 -4.99 -12.30
N ARG A 6 0.29 -5.86 -12.30
CA ARG A 6 0.49 -7.31 -12.56
C ARG A 6 1.11 -7.56 -13.94
N ALA A 7 0.65 -6.86 -14.98
CA ALA A 7 1.23 -6.95 -16.31
C ALA A 7 2.72 -6.53 -16.33
N THR A 8 3.07 -5.42 -15.66
CA THR A 8 4.46 -4.96 -15.55
C THR A 8 5.40 -6.00 -14.94
N TYR A 9 4.92 -6.76 -13.95
CA TYR A 9 5.72 -7.78 -13.25
C TYR A 9 5.51 -9.20 -13.78
N ALA A 10 4.70 -9.38 -14.84
CA ALA A 10 4.30 -10.69 -15.35
C ALA A 10 5.50 -11.63 -15.63
N ARG A 11 6.58 -11.08 -16.21
CA ARG A 11 7.81 -11.83 -16.51
C ARG A 11 8.50 -12.47 -15.30
N PHE A 12 8.30 -11.93 -14.10
CA PHE A 12 8.93 -12.44 -12.87
C PHE A 12 8.02 -13.41 -12.11
N LEU A 13 6.73 -13.45 -12.43
CA LEU A 13 5.76 -14.27 -11.69
C LEU A 13 6.10 -15.78 -11.72
N PRO A 14 6.54 -16.38 -12.85
CA PRO A 14 6.89 -17.79 -12.86
C PRO A 14 8.05 -18.13 -11.90
N ALA A 15 9.10 -17.30 -11.87
CA ALA A 15 10.24 -17.49 -10.98
C ALA A 15 9.83 -17.36 -9.51
N LEU A 16 9.04 -16.33 -9.17
CA LEU A 16 8.52 -16.15 -7.81
C LEU A 16 7.66 -17.34 -7.38
N LEU A 17 6.78 -17.84 -8.26
CA LEU A 17 5.93 -18.99 -7.97
C LEU A 17 6.74 -20.27 -7.76
N ALA A 18 7.82 -20.49 -8.51
CA ALA A 18 8.72 -21.62 -8.33
C ALA A 18 9.39 -21.62 -6.93
N GLU A 19 9.62 -20.44 -6.36
CA GLU A 19 10.12 -20.26 -5.00
C GLU A 19 9.01 -20.24 -3.93
N GLY A 20 7.75 -20.49 -4.32
CA GLY A 20 6.59 -20.43 -3.42
C GLY A 20 6.23 -19.01 -2.97
N VAL A 21 6.70 -17.98 -3.68
CA VAL A 21 6.44 -16.56 -3.39
C VAL A 21 5.27 -16.06 -4.24
N GLU A 22 4.22 -15.59 -3.57
CA GLU A 22 3.07 -14.99 -4.25
C GLU A 22 3.22 -13.46 -4.35
N TYR A 23 3.20 -12.93 -5.58
CA TYR A 23 3.20 -11.48 -5.80
C TYR A 23 1.79 -10.87 -5.59
N ARG A 24 1.65 -10.06 -4.53
CA ARG A 24 0.43 -9.29 -4.23
C ARG A 24 0.72 -7.79 -4.23
N PRO A 25 0.35 -7.04 -5.29
CA PRO A 25 0.58 -5.60 -5.30
C PRO A 25 -0.36 -4.90 -4.31
N LEU A 26 0.21 -4.06 -3.45
CA LEU A 26 -0.56 -3.16 -2.61
C LEU A 26 -0.98 -1.94 -3.42
N VAL A 27 -2.29 -1.70 -3.51
CA VAL A 27 -2.90 -0.68 -4.36
C VAL A 27 -3.87 0.18 -3.57
N TRP A 28 -3.79 1.49 -3.80
CA TRP A 28 -4.71 2.51 -3.32
C TRP A 28 -5.20 3.37 -4.49
N SER A 29 -6.36 4.02 -4.34
CA SER A 29 -6.73 5.15 -5.19
C SER A 29 -5.82 6.36 -4.93
N CYS A 30 -5.83 7.36 -5.82
CA CYS A 30 -5.09 8.61 -5.62
C CYS A 30 -5.47 9.34 -4.31
N TRP A 31 -6.70 9.16 -3.85
CA TRP A 31 -7.23 9.74 -2.61
C TRP A 31 -7.22 8.77 -1.42
N GLY A 32 -6.53 7.63 -1.53
CA GLY A 32 -6.26 6.76 -0.39
C GLY A 32 -7.25 5.62 -0.13
N ARG A 33 -8.23 5.40 -1.01
CA ARG A 33 -9.12 4.23 -0.89
C ARG A 33 -8.34 2.94 -1.09
N GLU A 34 -8.34 2.06 -0.10
CA GLU A 34 -7.70 0.74 -0.16
C GLU A 34 -8.44 -0.19 -1.14
N HIS A 35 -7.69 -0.92 -1.97
CA HIS A 35 -8.25 -2.06 -2.70
C HIS A 35 -8.49 -3.25 -1.74
N PRO A 36 -9.54 -4.09 -1.94
CA PRO A 36 -9.81 -5.24 -1.08
C PRO A 36 -8.60 -6.17 -0.83
N ASP A 37 -7.86 -6.53 -1.89
CA ASP A 37 -6.61 -7.31 -1.75
C ASP A 37 -5.56 -6.64 -0.85
N THR A 38 -5.45 -5.31 -0.91
CA THR A 38 -4.54 -4.52 -0.05
C THR A 38 -4.99 -4.61 1.40
N THR A 39 -6.28 -4.46 1.65
CA THR A 39 -6.90 -4.60 2.98
C THR A 39 -6.60 -5.98 3.57
N ALA A 40 -6.78 -7.04 2.78
CA ALA A 40 -6.50 -8.41 3.18
C ALA A 40 -5.01 -8.62 3.49
N ALA A 41 -4.12 -8.18 2.59
CA ALA A 41 -2.68 -8.30 2.75
C ALA A 41 -2.16 -7.56 3.99
N LEU A 42 -2.57 -6.30 4.20
CA LEU A 42 -2.18 -5.53 5.38
C LEU A 42 -2.68 -6.17 6.68
N THR A 43 -3.90 -6.71 6.67
CA THR A 43 -4.47 -7.41 7.82
C THR A 43 -3.66 -8.67 8.16
N GLN A 44 -3.28 -9.47 7.16
CA GLN A 44 -2.45 -10.65 7.34
C GLN A 44 -1.05 -10.28 7.87
N LEU A 45 -0.41 -9.26 7.30
CA LEU A 45 0.88 -8.75 7.76
C LEU A 45 0.82 -8.27 9.21
N ALA A 46 -0.22 -7.52 9.59
CA ALA A 46 -0.42 -7.06 10.95
C ALA A 46 -0.61 -8.23 11.93
N ARG A 47 -1.40 -9.24 11.56
CA ARG A 47 -1.58 -10.47 12.37
C ARG A 47 -0.26 -11.21 12.57
N GLN A 48 0.52 -11.38 11.52
CA GLN A 48 1.81 -12.04 11.58
C GLN A 48 2.82 -11.24 12.43
N ALA A 49 2.83 -9.92 12.30
CA ALA A 49 3.65 -9.04 13.12
C ALA A 49 3.26 -9.09 14.61
N ALA A 50 1.95 -9.12 14.91
CA ALA A 50 1.45 -9.26 16.28
C ALA A 50 1.90 -10.59 16.90
N ARG A 51 1.71 -11.70 16.17
CA ARG A 51 2.17 -13.04 16.58
C ARG A 51 3.66 -13.07 16.90
N ARG A 52 4.50 -12.50 16.02
CA ARG A 52 5.97 -12.42 16.22
C ARG A 52 6.37 -11.58 17.42
N ARG A 53 5.53 -10.66 17.86
CA ARG A 53 5.77 -9.78 19.02
C ARG A 53 5.13 -10.30 20.31
N GLY A 54 4.51 -11.48 20.29
CA GLY A 54 3.73 -12.00 21.42
C GLY A 54 2.49 -11.18 21.75
N ALA A 55 2.00 -10.34 20.84
CA ALA A 55 0.83 -9.50 21.06
C ALA A 55 -0.46 -10.24 20.63
N SER A 56 -1.49 -10.19 21.47
CA SER A 56 -2.79 -10.79 21.19
C SER A 56 -3.63 -9.98 20.17
N ASP A 57 -3.52 -8.65 20.19
CA ASP A 57 -4.26 -7.78 19.27
C ASP A 57 -3.35 -7.16 18.18
N TYR A 58 -3.73 -7.40 16.92
CA TYR A 58 -3.06 -6.85 15.74
C TYR A 58 -3.61 -5.48 15.29
N ARG A 59 -4.79 -5.08 15.77
CA ARG A 59 -5.48 -3.86 15.33
C ARG A 59 -4.64 -2.58 15.55
N PRO A 60 -3.89 -2.41 16.66
CA PRO A 60 -3.04 -1.25 16.84
C PRO A 60 -1.91 -1.16 15.80
N LEU A 61 -1.32 -2.29 15.42
CA LEU A 61 -0.29 -2.35 14.37
C LEU A 61 -0.87 -1.99 13.01
N LEU A 62 -2.03 -2.57 12.68
CA LEU A 62 -2.74 -2.27 11.43
C LEU A 62 -3.11 -0.78 11.35
N ARG A 63 -3.67 -0.20 12.42
CA ARG A 63 -4.01 1.22 12.51
C ARG A 63 -2.79 2.11 12.31
N ARG A 64 -1.66 1.80 12.97
CA ARG A 64 -0.40 2.54 12.81
C ARG A 64 0.15 2.46 11.38
N ALA A 65 0.10 1.29 10.75
CA ALA A 65 0.52 1.11 9.37
C ALA A 65 -0.33 1.95 8.42
N ARG A 66 -1.66 1.89 8.56
CA ARG A 66 -2.61 2.68 7.77
C ARG A 66 -2.41 4.17 7.93
N ALA A 67 -2.22 4.66 9.16
CA ALA A 67 -1.97 6.07 9.41
C ALA A 67 -0.72 6.58 8.67
N ARG A 68 0.38 5.82 8.72
CA ARG A 68 1.62 6.16 8.01
C ARG A 68 1.46 6.16 6.50
N ILE A 69 0.79 5.15 5.96
CA ILE A 69 0.50 5.04 4.52
C ILE A 69 -0.41 6.20 4.09
N GLY A 70 -1.48 6.48 4.84
CA GLY A 70 -2.39 7.60 4.59
C GLY A 70 -1.66 8.94 4.55
N ALA A 71 -0.77 9.20 5.51
CA ALA A 71 0.06 10.41 5.50
C ALA A 71 0.98 10.50 4.28
N ALA A 72 1.52 9.38 3.78
CA ALA A 72 2.31 9.37 2.55
C ALA A 72 1.45 9.65 1.31
N ILE A 73 0.24 9.10 1.25
CA ILE A 73 -0.72 9.35 0.17
C ILE A 73 -1.15 10.83 0.17
N ALA A 74 -1.47 11.40 1.33
CA ALA A 74 -1.85 12.80 1.47
C ALA A 74 -0.74 13.75 1.01
N ARG A 75 0.51 13.50 1.42
CA ARG A 75 1.67 14.27 0.95
C ARG A 75 1.85 14.21 -0.56
N ARG A 76 1.67 13.03 -1.15
CA ARG A 76 1.70 12.87 -2.61
C ARG A 76 0.58 13.66 -3.29
N ALA A 77 -0.64 13.59 -2.78
CA ALA A 77 -1.77 14.35 -3.31
C ALA A 77 -1.52 15.86 -3.25
N ALA A 78 -1.02 16.37 -2.12
CA ALA A 78 -0.61 17.77 -1.98
C ALA A 78 0.47 18.17 -3.00
N GLY A 79 1.49 17.32 -3.22
CA GLY A 79 2.50 17.56 -4.25
C GLY A 79 1.93 17.61 -5.67
N MET A 80 0.98 16.73 -5.99
CA MET A 80 0.29 16.74 -7.28
C MET A 80 -0.54 18.02 -7.46
N LEU A 81 -1.27 18.46 -6.43
CA LEU A 81 -2.03 19.71 -6.48
C LEU A 81 -1.12 20.92 -6.64
N ARG A 82 -0.02 21.00 -5.87
CA ARG A 82 0.96 22.09 -5.96
C ARG A 82 1.59 22.19 -7.35
N ALA A 83 1.85 21.06 -8.00
CA ALA A 83 2.38 21.03 -9.36
C ALA A 83 1.40 21.62 -10.40
N CYS A 84 0.09 21.48 -10.16
CA CYS A 84 -0.95 22.03 -11.02
C CYS A 84 -1.33 23.48 -10.68
N MET A 85 -0.95 23.99 -9.50
CA MET A 85 -1.24 25.38 -9.13
C MET A 85 -0.41 26.37 -9.97
N PRO A 86 -0.99 27.49 -10.42
CA PRO A 86 -0.23 28.54 -11.09
C PRO A 86 0.84 29.10 -10.16
N THR A 87 1.97 29.53 -10.72
CA THR A 87 3.17 29.95 -9.97
C THR A 87 2.87 31.03 -8.92
N GLN A 88 1.90 31.90 -9.20
CA GLN A 88 1.45 33.00 -8.34
C GLN A 88 0.77 32.57 -7.03
N LEU A 89 0.37 31.30 -6.91
CA LEU A 89 -0.33 30.74 -5.74
C LEU A 89 0.53 29.73 -4.96
N ARG A 90 1.85 29.68 -5.18
CA ARG A 90 2.77 28.67 -4.62
C ARG A 90 3.56 29.11 -3.38
N GLU A 91 3.33 30.34 -2.93
CA GLU A 91 3.99 31.00 -1.77
C GLU A 91 3.45 30.51 -0.42
#